data_AF-A0A960GBR7-F1
#
_entry.id   AF-A0A960GBR7-F1
#
_cell.length_a   1.000
_cell.length_b   1.000
_cell.length_c   1.000
_cell.angle_alpha   90.00
_cell.angle_beta   90.00
_cell.angle_gamma   90.00
#
_symmetry.space_group_name_H-M   'P 1'
#
loop_
_entity.id
_entity.type
_entity.pdbx_description
1 polymer ?
#
loop_
_entity_poly.entity_id
_entity_poly.type
_entity_poly.pdbx_seq_one_letter_code
_entity_poly.pdbx_strand_id
1 'polypeptide(L)'
;MRTRFAPWLLWCRRRSTGGTTGQSGQVTAELAVAIVALVAALLPLLAGVQAVLVGARAQEGARAVAREIARGEDGAAAIEHVAASLPGGDVSVESAGRDAVVAVRVMVPLPFGARYEIVRSASVALEPS
;
A
#
# COMPACT_ATOMS: atom_id res chain seq x y z
N MET A 1 -64.40 31.02 -15.02
CA MET A 1 -63.71 31.67 -16.15
C MET A 1 -62.53 32.50 -15.62
N ARG A 2 -61.32 32.24 -16.14
CA ARG A 2 -60.08 33.10 -16.13
C ARG A 2 -59.48 33.50 -14.77
N THR A 3 -58.46 32.81 -14.24
CA THR A 3 -56.99 32.93 -14.44
C THR A 3 -56.41 34.34 -14.22
N ARG A 4 -55.41 34.51 -13.33
CA ARG A 4 -53.99 34.80 -13.69
C ARG A 4 -53.05 35.30 -12.57
N PHE A 5 -51.83 34.74 -12.62
CA PHE A 5 -50.49 35.23 -12.24
C PHE A 5 -50.02 35.27 -10.77
N ALA A 6 -49.18 34.29 -10.45
CA ALA A 6 -48.21 34.29 -9.36
C ALA A 6 -46.96 35.10 -9.73
N PRO A 7 -46.46 36.01 -8.87
CA PRO A 7 -45.24 36.76 -9.09
C PRO A 7 -44.04 35.99 -8.52
N TRP A 8 -43.59 34.99 -9.27
CA TRP A 8 -42.21 34.54 -9.19
C TRP A 8 -41.38 35.62 -9.87
N LEU A 9 -40.52 36.35 -9.12
CA LEU A 9 -39.33 37.12 -9.57
C LEU A 9 -39.08 38.34 -8.66
N LEU A 10 -38.47 38.08 -7.49
CA LEU A 10 -37.64 39.03 -6.75
C LEU A 10 -36.72 38.15 -5.90
N TRP A 11 -35.69 37.52 -6.46
CA TRP A 11 -34.43 38.17 -6.84
C TRP A 11 -33.97 39.22 -5.81
N CYS A 12 -33.89 38.84 -4.54
CA CYS A 12 -32.88 39.38 -3.64
C CYS A 12 -32.74 38.52 -2.37
N ARG A 13 -31.91 37.47 -2.43
CA ARG A 13 -31.22 37.02 -1.23
C ARG A 13 -29.75 36.78 -1.52
N ARG A 14 -29.08 37.91 -1.74
CA ARG A 14 -27.80 38.28 -1.14
C ARG A 14 -26.84 37.10 -0.95
N ARG A 15 -25.97 36.90 -1.93
CA ARG A 15 -24.65 36.31 -1.69
C ARG A 15 -23.98 37.14 -0.60
N SER A 16 -23.83 36.58 0.59
CA SER A 16 -22.99 37.17 1.64
C SER A 16 -21.53 36.89 1.30
N THR A 17 -20.96 37.72 0.43
CA THR A 17 -19.53 37.93 0.35
C THR A 17 -19.09 38.77 1.55
N GLY A 18 -18.17 38.23 2.36
CA GLY A 18 -17.26 39.00 3.24
C GLY A 18 -17.88 39.61 4.50
N GLY A 19 -17.85 38.87 5.61
CA GLY A 19 -17.97 39.43 6.95
C GLY A 19 -16.58 39.56 7.59
N THR A 20 -16.29 40.71 8.16
CA THR A 20 -15.09 41.07 8.95
C THR A 20 -15.01 40.31 10.28
N THR A 21 -14.93 38.97 10.20
CA THR A 21 -14.54 38.01 11.26
C THR A 21 -13.26 37.27 10.87
N GLY A 22 -12.47 37.86 9.96
CA GLY A 22 -11.38 37.20 9.24
C GLY A 22 -10.17 36.77 10.07
N GLN A 23 -9.97 37.28 11.29
CA GLN A 23 -8.77 36.94 12.06
C GLN A 23 -8.86 35.59 12.81
N SER A 24 -10.03 35.19 13.31
CA SER A 24 -10.18 33.94 14.07
C SER A 24 -10.39 32.71 13.20
N GLY A 25 -11.09 32.85 12.07
CA GLY A 25 -11.28 31.75 11.10
C GLY A 25 -10.02 31.44 10.28
N GLN A 26 -9.13 32.41 10.09
CA GLN A 26 -7.90 32.24 9.34
C GLN A 26 -6.90 31.33 10.06
N VAL A 27 -6.74 31.47 11.38
CA VAL A 27 -5.84 30.60 12.17
C VAL A 27 -6.28 29.13 12.11
N THR A 28 -7.60 28.87 12.19
CA THR A 28 -8.13 27.50 12.04
C THR A 28 -7.96 26.98 10.61
N ALA A 29 -8.13 27.84 9.60
CA ALA A 29 -7.93 27.46 8.21
C ALA A 29 -6.46 27.11 7.91
N GLU A 30 -5.51 27.91 8.40
CA GLU A 30 -4.08 27.65 8.26
C GLU A 30 -3.67 26.36 8.97
N LEU A 31 -4.16 26.14 10.20
CA LEU A 31 -3.93 24.90 10.93
C LEU A 31 -4.51 23.69 10.20
N ALA A 32 -5.74 23.79 9.68
CA ALA A 32 -6.37 22.71 8.93
C ALA A 32 -5.54 22.34 7.69
N VAL A 33 -5.06 23.34 6.93
CA VAL A 33 -4.19 23.10 5.77
C VAL A 33 -2.87 22.46 6.19
N ALA A 34 -2.26 22.91 7.29
CA ALA A 34 -1.03 22.33 7.82
C ALA A 34 -1.22 20.86 8.24
N ILE A 35 -2.32 20.54 8.92
CA ILE A 35 -2.65 19.16 9.32
C ILE A 35 -2.90 18.29 8.09
N VAL A 36 -3.65 18.77 7.09
CA VAL A 36 -3.90 18.03 5.84
C VAL A 36 -2.58 17.77 5.10
N ALA A 37 -1.71 18.78 4.99
CA ALA A 37 -0.40 18.62 4.37
C ALA A 37 0.49 17.62 5.13
N LEU A 38 0.48 17.67 6.47
CA LEU A 38 1.21 16.73 7.31
C LEU A 38 0.71 15.30 7.14
N VAL A 39 -0.61 15.08 7.14
CA VAL A 39 -1.21 13.76 6.91
C VAL A 39 -0.87 13.26 5.51
N ALA A 40 -0.97 14.13 4.50
CA ALA A 40 -0.62 13.79 3.12
C ALA A 40 0.87 13.41 2.98
N ALA A 41 1.77 14.00 3.78
CA ALA A 41 3.19 13.63 3.82
C ALA A 41 3.46 12.35 4.62
N LEU A 42 2.77 12.13 5.74
CA LEU A 42 2.97 10.95 6.59
C LEU A 42 2.53 9.65 5.91
N LEU A 43 1.43 9.67 5.15
CA LEU A 43 0.89 8.50 4.47
C LEU A 43 1.93 7.78 3.58
N PRO A 44 2.59 8.43 2.61
CA PRO A 44 3.60 7.78 1.78
C PRO A 44 4.86 7.39 2.56
N LEU A 45 5.24 8.14 3.61
CA LEU A 45 6.40 7.78 4.45
C LEU A 45 6.15 6.46 5.19
N LEU A 46 5.00 6.32 5.83
CA LEU A 46 4.61 5.09 6.51
C LEU A 46 4.49 3.92 5.52
N ALA A 47 3.90 4.17 4.35
CA ALA A 47 3.80 3.17 3.29
C ALA A 47 5.18 2.71 2.80
N GLY A 48 6.14 3.64 2.67
CA GLY A 48 7.52 3.34 2.32
C GLY A 48 8.22 2.46 3.35
N VAL A 49 8.08 2.77 4.65
CA VAL A 49 8.63 1.93 5.73
C VAL A 49 8.05 0.52 5.67
N GLN A 50 6.73 0.38 5.48
CA GLN A 50 6.07 -0.92 5.35
C GLN A 50 6.60 -1.70 4.14
N ALA A 51 6.79 -1.04 2.99
CA ALA A 51 7.34 -1.67 1.79
C ALA A 51 8.77 -2.19 2.02
N VAL A 52 9.62 -1.43 2.72
CA VAL A 52 10.97 -1.87 3.08
C VAL A 52 10.95 -3.08 4.00
N LEU A 53 10.13 -3.06 5.05
CA LEU A 53 10.02 -4.17 6.00
C LEU A 53 9.49 -5.45 5.34
N VAL A 54 8.45 -5.34 4.51
CA VAL A 54 7.90 -6.48 3.76
C VAL A 54 8.95 -7.01 2.77
N GLY A 55 9.67 -6.13 2.09
CA GLY A 55 10.74 -6.52 1.17
C GLY A 55 11.89 -7.26 1.87
N ALA A 56 12.27 -6.83 3.08
CA ALA A 56 13.28 -7.52 3.88
C ALA A 56 12.81 -8.92 4.30
N ARG A 57 11.57 -9.04 4.81
CA ARG A 57 10.99 -10.33 5.20
C ARG A 57 10.84 -11.29 4.02
N ALA A 58 10.41 -10.80 2.86
CA ALA A 58 10.33 -11.61 1.64
C ALA A 58 11.71 -12.15 1.22
N GLN A 59 12.76 -11.33 1.34
CA GLN A 59 14.13 -11.74 1.04
C GLN A 59 14.66 -12.77 2.04
N GLU A 60 14.37 -12.60 3.33
CA GLU A 60 14.72 -13.58 4.37
C GLU A 60 13.97 -14.90 4.17
N GLY A 61 12.68 -14.85 3.82
CA GLY A 61 11.87 -16.02 3.49
C GLY A 61 12.41 -16.78 2.27
N ALA A 62 12.75 -16.07 1.18
CA ALA A 62 13.35 -16.67 0.00
C ALA A 62 14.65 -17.40 0.33
N ARG A 63 15.50 -16.81 1.20
CA ARG A 63 16.74 -17.44 1.67
C ARG A 63 16.50 -18.64 2.58
N ALA A 64 15.48 -18.59 3.43
CA ALA A 64 15.13 -19.70 4.31
C ALA A 64 14.69 -20.92 3.50
N VAL A 65 13.77 -20.72 2.55
CA VAL A 65 13.31 -21.78 1.64
C VAL A 65 14.47 -22.31 0.78
N ALA A 66 15.31 -21.42 0.24
CA ALA A 66 16.48 -21.83 -0.54
C ALA A 66 17.45 -22.72 0.27
N ARG A 67 17.60 -22.48 1.58
CA ARG A 67 18.46 -23.31 2.45
C ARG A 67 17.88 -24.69 2.69
N GLU A 68 16.56 -24.83 2.83
CA GLU A 68 15.95 -26.16 2.97
C GLU A 68 16.08 -26.97 1.68
N ILE A 69 15.82 -26.32 0.54
CA ILE A 69 16.02 -26.94 -0.77
C ILE A 69 17.49 -27.37 -0.97
N ALA A 70 18.45 -26.58 -0.50
CA ALA A 70 19.87 -26.91 -0.56
C ALA A 70 20.21 -28.21 0.20
N ARG A 71 19.46 -28.53 1.26
CA ARG A 71 19.66 -29.74 2.06
C ARG A 71 18.98 -30.97 1.44
N GLY A 72 18.27 -30.79 0.32
CA GLY A 72 17.45 -31.84 -0.28
C GLY A 72 16.15 -32.08 0.46
N GLU A 73 15.73 -31.19 1.36
CA GLU A 73 14.44 -31.27 2.04
C GLU A 73 13.31 -30.75 1.13
N ASP A 74 12.11 -31.30 1.29
CA ASP A 74 10.92 -30.77 0.62
C ASP A 74 10.58 -29.40 1.24
N GLY A 75 10.86 -28.33 0.49
CA GLY A 75 10.68 -26.94 0.93
C GLY A 75 9.23 -26.56 1.26
N ALA A 76 8.25 -27.45 1.07
CA ALA A 76 6.83 -27.20 1.30
C ALA A 76 6.51 -26.59 2.67
N ALA A 77 7.09 -27.10 3.76
CA ALA A 77 6.84 -26.57 5.11
C ALA A 77 7.41 -25.15 5.29
N ALA A 78 8.58 -24.87 4.71
CA ALA A 78 9.18 -23.54 4.74
C ALA A 78 8.37 -22.56 3.88
N ILE A 79 7.87 -23.00 2.73
CA ILE A 79 7.00 -22.22 1.85
C ILE A 79 5.71 -21.85 2.58
N GLU A 80 5.04 -22.81 3.22
CA GLU A 80 3.81 -22.58 3.99
C GLU A 80 4.06 -21.58 5.14
N HIS A 81 5.16 -21.73 5.87
CA HIS A 81 5.53 -20.81 6.93
C HIS A 81 5.75 -19.38 6.41
N VAL A 82 6.47 -19.22 5.29
CA VAL A 82 6.72 -17.91 4.66
C VAL A 82 5.41 -17.31 4.16
N ALA A 83 4.55 -18.08 3.49
CA ALA A 83 3.25 -17.63 3.00
C ALA A 83 2.33 -17.19 4.15
N ALA A 84 2.31 -17.92 5.28
CA ALA A 84 1.55 -17.55 6.46
C ALA A 84 2.08 -16.26 7.12
N SER A 85 3.39 -16.02 7.06
CA SER A 85 4.02 -14.82 7.62
C SER A 85 3.85 -13.56 6.76
N LEU A 86 3.51 -13.73 5.47
CA LEU A 86 3.37 -12.66 4.48
C LEU A 86 1.95 -12.66 3.91
N PRO A 87 0.98 -11.97 4.56
CA PRO A 87 -0.39 -11.91 4.05
C PRO A 87 -0.43 -11.27 2.66
N GLY A 88 -1.05 -11.96 1.69
CA GLY A 88 -1.05 -11.56 0.28
C GLY A 88 0.29 -11.83 -0.44
N GLY A 89 1.16 -12.63 0.18
CA GLY A 89 2.36 -13.17 -0.41
C GLY A 89 2.13 -14.51 -1.12
N ASP A 90 2.83 -14.70 -2.21
CA ASP A 90 2.92 -15.94 -2.98
C ASP A 90 4.40 -16.34 -3.07
N VAL A 91 4.68 -17.64 -3.03
CA VAL A 91 6.04 -18.17 -3.06
C VAL A 91 6.11 -19.19 -4.17
N SER A 92 6.99 -18.96 -5.14
CA SER A 92 7.25 -19.88 -6.24
C SER A 92 8.69 -20.40 -6.17
N VAL A 93 8.86 -21.67 -6.51
CA VAL A 93 10.16 -22.32 -6.59
C VAL A 93 10.30 -22.85 -8.00
N GLU A 94 11.33 -22.39 -8.71
CA GLU A 94 11.67 -22.87 -10.04
C GLU A 94 13.03 -23.56 -9.99
N SER A 95 13.05 -24.87 -10.24
CA SER A 95 14.28 -25.65 -10.34
C SER A 95 14.71 -25.77 -11.80
N ALA A 96 15.93 -25.33 -12.11
CA ALA A 96 16.54 -25.35 -13.43
C ALA A 96 17.86 -26.13 -13.39
N GLY A 97 17.78 -27.44 -13.58
CA GLY A 97 18.96 -28.32 -13.64
C GLY A 97 19.69 -28.38 -12.30
N ARG A 98 20.85 -27.70 -12.22
CA ARG A 98 21.71 -27.69 -11.02
C ARG A 98 21.46 -26.50 -10.10
N ASP A 99 20.52 -25.62 -10.45
CA ASP A 99 20.18 -24.46 -9.64
C ASP A 99 18.67 -24.45 -9.36
N ALA A 100 18.28 -24.03 -8.16
CA ALA A 100 16.91 -23.68 -7.84
C ALA A 100 16.82 -22.18 -7.54
N VAL A 101 15.84 -21.51 -8.13
CA VAL A 101 15.52 -20.11 -7.88
C VAL A 101 14.21 -20.08 -7.09
N VAL A 102 14.30 -19.56 -5.88
CA VAL A 102 13.13 -19.29 -5.04
C VAL A 102 12.75 -17.83 -5.24
N ALA A 103 11.49 -17.57 -5.59
CA ALA A 103 10.92 -16.23 -5.69
C ALA A 103 9.76 -16.06 -4.71
N VAL A 104 9.78 -14.97 -3.96
CA VAL A 104 8.70 -14.55 -3.06
C VAL A 104 8.12 -13.25 -3.59
N ARG A 105 6.82 -13.26 -3.86
CA ARG A 105 6.04 -12.15 -4.42
C ARG A 105 5.07 -11.69 -3.35
N VAL A 106 5.01 -10.40 -3.05
CA VAL A 106 4.08 -9.87 -2.04
C VAL A 106 3.39 -8.63 -2.58
N MET A 107 2.06 -8.62 -2.44
CA MET A 107 1.23 -7.46 -2.78
C MET A 107 1.06 -6.57 -1.55
N VAL A 108 1.67 -5.38 -1.59
CA VAL A 108 1.56 -4.39 -0.51
C VAL A 108 0.46 -3.39 -0.84
N PRO A 109 -0.59 -3.27 -0.01
CA PRO A 109 -1.58 -2.22 -0.17
C PRO A 109 -0.97 -0.86 0.22
N LEU A 110 -1.23 0.15 -0.59
CA LEU A 110 -0.82 1.52 -0.37
C LEU A 110 -2.05 2.40 -0.02
N PRO A 111 -1.83 3.59 0.58
CA PRO A 111 -2.88 4.58 0.70
C PRO A 111 -3.57 4.88 -0.64
N PHE A 112 -4.82 5.34 -0.58
CA PHE A 112 -5.63 5.69 -1.77
C PHE A 112 -5.98 4.51 -2.69
N GLY A 113 -5.90 3.28 -2.19
CA GLY A 113 -6.29 2.08 -2.93
C GLY A 113 -5.26 1.60 -3.97
N ALA A 114 -4.09 2.24 -4.03
CA ALA A 114 -2.98 1.76 -4.84
C ALA A 114 -2.41 0.44 -4.28
N ARG A 115 -1.78 -0.36 -5.14
CA ARG A 115 -1.11 -1.60 -4.75
C ARG A 115 0.26 -1.63 -5.41
N TYR A 116 1.25 -2.11 -4.69
CA TYR A 116 2.60 -2.28 -5.20
C TYR A 116 3.04 -3.73 -5.01
N GLU A 117 3.64 -4.28 -6.05
CA GLU A 117 4.15 -5.64 -6.04
C GLU A 117 5.64 -5.64 -5.72
N ILE A 118 6.03 -6.45 -4.73
CA ILE A 118 7.42 -6.67 -4.37
C ILE A 118 7.79 -8.10 -4.73
N VAL A 119 8.80 -8.27 -5.59
CA VAL A 119 9.37 -9.58 -5.92
C VAL A 119 10.80 -9.64 -5.38
N ARG A 120 11.11 -10.70 -4.65
CA ARG A 120 12.44 -11.00 -4.12
C ARG A 120 12.81 -12.43 -4.47
N SER A 121 14.04 -12.65 -4.91
CA SER A 121 14.52 -13.97 -5.28
C SER A 121 15.85 -14.33 -4.62
N ALA A 122 16.03 -15.63 -4.40
CA ALA A 122 17.26 -16.24 -3.94
C ALA A 122 17.54 -17.48 -4.80
N SER A 123 18.78 -17.62 -5.28
CA SER A 123 19.23 -18.79 -6.03
C SER A 123 20.09 -19.70 -5.15
N VAL A 124 19.95 -21.00 -5.34
CA VAL A 124 20.74 -22.02 -4.64
C VAL A 124 21.18 -23.12 -5.61
N ALA A 125 22.43 -23.56 -5.49
CA ALA A 125 22.93 -24.69 -6.26
C ALA A 125 22.48 -26.01 -5.59
N LEU A 126 22.03 -26.94 -6.42
CA LEU A 126 21.62 -28.28 -6.05
C LEU A 126 22.78 -29.26 -6.30
N GLU A 127 23.10 -30.10 -5.31
CA GLU A 127 23.98 -31.24 -5.54
C GLU A 127 23.26 -32.34 -6.34
N PRO A 128 23.94 -33.03 -7.27
CA PRO A 128 23.34 -34.10 -8.06
C PRO A 128 23.04 -35.30 -7.17
N SER A 129 21.76 -35.69 -7.15
CA SER A 129 21.23 -36.92 -6.54
C SER A 129 21.62 -38.17 -7.32
#